data_AF-A0A090BVR6-F1
#
_entry.id   AF-A0A090BVR6-F1
#
_cell.length_a   1.000
_cell.length_b   1.000
_cell.length_c   1.000
_cell.angle_alpha   90.00
_cell.angle_beta   90.00
_cell.angle_gamma   90.00
#
_symmetry.space_group_name_H-M   'P 1'
#
loop_
_entity.id
_entity.type
_entity.pdbx_description
1 polymer ?
#
loop_
_entity_poly.entity_id
_entity_poly.type
_entity_poly.pdbx_seq_one_letter_code
_entity_poly.pdbx_strand_id
1 'polypeptide(L)' 'MSAIYSAAHTLTVTKTGEGVVSGEGIDCGTDCNQEYSPGTQITLTATPAKDYTFTQWSGACSGTNPIC' A
#
# COMPACT_ATOMS: atom_id res chain seq x y z
N MET A 1 -27.55 -17.89 -13.27
CA MET A 1 -26.24 -17.85 -12.59
C MET A 1 -25.44 -16.74 -13.22
N SER A 2 -25.46 -15.55 -12.62
CA SER A 2 -24.71 -14.40 -13.14
C SER A 2 -23.30 -14.48 -12.59
N ALA A 3 -22.30 -14.75 -13.43
CA ALA A 3 -20.91 -14.63 -13.05
C ALA A 3 -20.55 -13.13 -13.12
N ILE A 4 -20.42 -12.48 -11.97
CA ILE A 4 -19.94 -11.10 -11.89
C ILE A 4 -18.42 -11.19 -11.99
N TYR A 5 -17.85 -10.75 -13.10
CA TYR A 5 -16.39 -10.69 -13.26
C TYR A 5 -15.89 -9.35 -12.72
N SER A 6 -15.69 -9.27 -11.41
CA SER A 6 -14.99 -8.17 -10.77
C SER A 6 -13.49 -8.43 -10.89
N ALA A 7 -12.84 -7.83 -11.89
CA ALA A 7 -11.39 -7.93 -12.09
C ALA A 7 -10.62 -7.16 -11.01
N ALA A 8 -10.64 -7.65 -9.77
CA ALA A 8 -9.91 -7.06 -8.67
C ALA A 8 -8.40 -7.13 -8.96
N HIS A 9 -7.69 -6.05 -8.67
CA HIS A 9 -6.24 -6.01 -8.74
C HIS A 9 -5.69 -6.13 -7.33
N THR A 10 -4.83 -7.11 -7.12
CA THR A 10 -4.11 -7.26 -5.86
C THR A 10 -2.98 -6.25 -5.81
N LEU A 11 -3.09 -5.29 -4.91
CA LEU A 11 -1.96 -4.45 -4.55
C LEU A 11 -1.12 -5.15 -3.49
N THR A 12 0.19 -5.21 -3.75
CA THR A 12 1.16 -5.74 -2.80
C THR A 12 2.12 -4.63 -2.42
N VAL A 13 2.15 -4.30 -1.13
CA VAL A 13 3.11 -3.35 -0.57
C VAL A 13 4.31 -4.11 -0.06
N THR A 14 5.51 -3.66 -0.40
CA THR A 14 6.75 -4.21 0.16
C THR A 14 7.44 -3.12 0.96
N LYS A 15 7.53 -3.33 2.28
CA LYS A 15 8.26 -2.44 3.18
C LYS A 15 9.69 -2.93 3.35
N THR A 16 10.64 -2.02 3.25
CA THR A 16 12.04 -2.26 3.63
C THR A 16 12.40 -1.36 4.81
N GLY A 17 12.82 -1.97 5.93
CA GLY A 17 13.06 -1.27 7.20
C GLY A 17 11.89 -1.35 8.19
N GLU A 18 12.03 -0.70 9.35
CA GLU A 18 11.01 -0.70 10.40
C GLU A 18 10.02 0.45 10.28
N GLY A 19 8.77 0.17 10.61
CA GLY A 19 7.64 1.07 10.39
C GLY A 19 6.42 0.31 9.89
N VAL A 20 5.38 1.06 9.57
CA VAL A 20 4.09 0.56 9.09
C VAL A 20 3.70 1.36 7.87
N VAL A 21 3.23 0.69 6.82
CA VAL A 21 2.55 1.35 5.71
C VAL A 21 1.07 1.01 5.78
N SER A 22 0.21 2.01 5.88
CA SER A 22 -1.23 1.80 5.97
C SER A 22 -2.00 2.64 4.95
N GLY A 23 -3.13 2.13 4.49
CA GLY A 23 -4.02 2.84 3.57
C GLY A 23 -5.18 1.95 3.13
N GLU A 24 -6.40 2.49 3.11
CA GLU A 24 -7.65 1.85 2.64
C GLU A 24 -7.71 0.31 2.78
N GLY A 25 -7.46 -0.21 3.98
CA GLY A 25 -7.54 -1.65 4.29
C GLY A 25 -6.21 -2.42 4.23
N ILE A 26 -5.13 -1.81 3.74
CA ILE A 26 -3.75 -2.27 3.92
C ILE A 26 -3.24 -1.77 5.27
N ASP A 27 -2.61 -2.69 6.01
CA ASP A 27 -1.82 -2.39 7.20
C ASP A 27 -0.55 -3.24 7.17
N CYS A 28 0.40 -2.79 6.35
CA CYS A 28 1.67 -3.44 6.09
C CYS A 28 2.66 -3.20 7.26
N GLY A 29 2.23 -3.61 8.44
CA GLY A 29 3.03 -4.19 9.52
C GLY A 29 2.77 -5.69 9.68
N THR A 30 1.58 -6.16 9.29
CA THR A 30 1.17 -7.57 9.33
C THR A 30 0.48 -8.04 8.05
N ASP A 31 -0.25 -7.16 7.36
CA ASP A 31 -0.97 -7.47 6.12
C ASP A 31 -0.65 -6.43 5.04
N CYS A 32 0.11 -6.88 4.04
CA CYS A 32 0.62 -6.04 2.97
C CYS A 32 -0.10 -6.26 1.63
N ASN A 33 -1.15 -7.08 1.61
CA ASN A 33 -1.82 -7.49 0.38
C ASN A 33 -3.30 -7.15 0.46
N GLN A 34 -3.80 -6.35 -0.49
CA GLN A 34 -5.23 -6.11 -0.60
C GLN A 34 -5.74 -6.12 -2.02
N GLU A 35 -6.98 -6.55 -2.18
CA GLU A 35 -7.68 -6.58 -3.44
C GLU A 35 -8.53 -5.31 -3.61
N TYR A 36 -8.28 -4.59 -4.69
CA TYR A 36 -9.03 -3.39 -5.04
C TYR A 36 -9.74 -3.54 -6.36
N SER A 37 -10.87 -2.86 -6.52
CA SER A 37 -11.51 -2.77 -7.84
C SER A 37 -10.63 -1.94 -8.79
N PRO A 38 -10.66 -2.24 -10.10
CA PRO A 38 -9.84 -1.50 -11.05
C PRO A 38 -10.31 -0.04 -11.09
N GLY A 39 -9.35 0.89 -11.07
CA GLY A 39 -9.62 2.33 -11.01
C GLY A 39 -9.90 2.89 -9.61
N THR A 40 -9.84 2.06 -8.55
CA THR A 40 -9.85 2.56 -7.18
C THR A 40 -8.58 3.36 -6.92
N GLN A 41 -8.75 4.63 -6.52
CA GLN A 41 -7.67 5.46 -6.00
C GLN A 41 -7.53 5.19 -4.50
N ILE A 42 -6.32 4.86 -4.07
CA ILE A 42 -5.98 4.63 -2.66
C ILE A 42 -4.87 5.60 -2.24
N THR A 43 -4.73 5.82 -0.94
CA THR A 43 -3.73 6.69 -0.33
C THR A 43 -2.96 5.88 0.71
N LEU A 44 -1.71 5.54 0.40
CA LEU A 44 -0.80 4.84 1.28
C LEU A 44 0.07 5.81 2.10
N THR A 45 -0.04 5.73 3.42
CA THR A 45 0.82 6.48 4.35
C THR A 45 1.91 5.58 4.93
N ALA A 46 3.18 5.95 4.71
CA ALA A 46 4.33 5.35 5.39
C ALA A 46 4.59 6.05 6.72
N THR A 47 4.49 5.29 7.81
CA THR A 47 4.86 5.72 9.16
C THR A 47 6.13 4.96 9.60
N PRO A 48 7.32 5.58 9.54
CA PRO A 48 8.54 4.92 10.00
C PRO A 48 8.53 4.69 11.52
N ALA A 49 9.18 3.64 11.98
CA ALA A 49 9.36 3.38 13.42
C ALA A 49 10.35 4.39 14.04
N LYS A 50 10.45 4.39 15.38
CA LYS A 50 11.44 5.19 16.10
C LYS A 50 12.85 4.84 15.59
N ASP A 51 13.66 5.87 15.33
CA ASP A 51 15.03 5.78 14.77
C ASP A 51 15.12 5.34 13.30
N TYR A 52 13.97 5.24 12.60
CA TYR A 52 13.90 5.02 11.15
C TYR A 52 13.40 6.29 10.45
N THR A 53 13.85 6.48 9.21
CA THR A 53 13.40 7.59 8.35
C THR A 53 12.87 7.02 7.05
N PHE A 54 11.68 7.46 6.66
CA PHE A 54 11.15 7.15 5.33
C PHE A 54 12.02 7.82 4.27
N THR A 55 12.49 7.04 3.29
CA THR A 55 13.40 7.53 2.25
C THR A 55 12.67 7.82 0.95
N GLN A 56 11.97 6.82 0.41
CA GLN A 56 11.30 6.94 -0.87
C GLN A 56 10.26 5.84 -1.10
N TRP A 57 9.31 6.14 -1.98
CA TRP A 57 8.47 5.18 -2.67
C TRP A 57 9.06 4.79 -4.02
N SER A 58 8.75 3.57 -4.46
CA SER A 58 9.07 3.07 -5.79
C SER A 58 7.92 2.21 -6.34
N GLY A 59 7.81 2.12 -7.67
CA GLY A 59 6.78 1.32 -8.34
C GLY A 59 5.51 2.14 -8.60
N ALA A 60 4.39 1.73 -7.99
CA ALA A 60 3.10 2.40 -8.15
C ALA A 60 3.07 3.80 -7.51
N CYS A 61 3.79 3.96 -6.40
CA CYS A 61 4.08 5.24 -5.78
C CYS A 61 5.51 5.67 -6.11
N SER A 62 5.74 6.99 -6.27
CA SER A 62 7.07 7.53 -6.53
C SER A 62 7.30 8.83 -5.75
N GLY A 63 8.52 8.99 -5.24
CA GLY A 63 8.96 10.20 -4.57
C GLY A 63 9.24 10.00 -3.08
N THR A 64 9.59 11.07 -2.40
CA THR A 64 10.02 11.06 -0.99
C THR A 64 8.93 11.54 -0.03
N ASN A 65 7.72 11.79 -0.54
CA ASN A 65 6.57 12.10 0.32
C ASN A 65 6.08 10.81 0.99
N PRO A 66 6.02 10.72 2.33
CA PRO A 66 5.50 9.53 3.02
C PRO A 66 4.03 9.24 2.69
N ILE A 67 3.30 10.18 2.07
CA ILE A 67 1.92 9.97 1.58
C ILE A 67 1.97 9.70 0.07
N CYS A 68 1.90 8.39 -0.24
CA CYS A 68 1.32 7.74 -1.41
C CYS A 68 -0.20 7.92 -1.44
#